data_AF-A0AAD9DCP2-F1
#
_entry.id   AF-A0AAD9DCP2-F1
#
_cell.length_a   1.000
_cell.length_b   1.000
_cell.length_c   1.000
_cell.angle_alpha   90.00
_cell.angle_beta   90.00
_cell.angle_gamma   90.00
#
_symmetry.space_group_name_H-M   'P 1'
#
loop_
_entity.id
_entity.type
_entity.pdbx_description
1 polymer ?
#
loop_
_entity_poly.entity_id
_entity_poly.type
_entity_poly.pdbx_seq_one_letter_code
_entity_poly.pdbx_strand_id
1 'polypeptide(L)'
;MTTLGDYGEIFMGNPKNLERAGYKDKGGNIAYDPEFECTGGSSDPNDRQCPYETKESDAMGLETTGWDGRLMHLNMPSFRDPLCPRTLKYLFTKAKRPNDIRVRVLQQNMDVDDDCLETYCKMMAQLREETGGGDTSKGGPAGEDCPHRDQIFVHPISAKDAAGPTYARGLIGQDMHAAYAKNGISPQDFCMSTDSHMDFEPEWDEKMVNMWDQAKNEYAVLSTYVANIDQLGQNLNGVHEVPHLCMITFTSQVRTTATKCARNLVKPKLTNAVWGAGLSFSKCHAELKVPVDPHTPGIFDGEEFNRAARFFTYGYDVYTPNRVYVLHDYHGSQHNPKTSSWGTGNLGKRTYKMHTTD
;
A
#
# COMPACT_ATOMS: atom_id res chain seq x y z
N MET A 1 -21.88 -23.06 15.94
CA MET A 1 -20.75 -22.99 16.87
C MET A 1 -19.50 -22.93 16.02
N THR A 2 -18.98 -21.73 15.76
CA THR A 2 -17.64 -21.54 15.18
C THR A 2 -16.62 -21.88 16.26
N THR A 3 -15.64 -22.72 15.93
CA THR A 3 -14.58 -23.07 16.87
C THR A 3 -13.59 -21.91 16.96
N LEU A 4 -13.15 -21.56 18.18
CA LEU A 4 -12.05 -20.61 18.37
C LEU A 4 -10.84 -21.09 17.53
N GLY A 5 -10.43 -20.28 16.56
CA GLY A 5 -9.28 -20.56 15.67
C GLY A 5 -9.61 -20.67 14.19
N ASP A 6 -10.89 -20.81 13.81
CA ASP A 6 -11.30 -20.99 12.40
C ASP A 6 -10.92 -19.79 11.50
N TYR A 7 -10.77 -18.59 12.07
CA TYR A 7 -10.44 -17.37 11.35
C TYR A 7 -8.96 -16.96 11.45
N GLY A 8 -8.13 -17.75 12.13
CA GLY A 8 -6.73 -17.46 12.44
C GLY A 8 -6.51 -16.99 13.87
N GLU A 9 -5.31 -16.48 14.14
CA GLU A 9 -4.86 -16.13 15.49
C GLU A 9 -4.12 -14.78 15.53
N ILE A 10 -4.13 -14.13 16.70
CA ILE A 10 -3.34 -12.92 16.99
C ILE A 10 -2.33 -13.23 18.09
N PHE A 11 -1.06 -12.95 17.81
CA PHE A 11 0.00 -13.09 18.80
C PHE A 11 0.04 -11.88 19.74
N MET A 12 -0.37 -12.09 20.98
CA MET A 12 -0.42 -11.03 22.00
C MET A 12 0.95 -10.73 22.63
N GLY A 13 1.95 -11.58 22.38
CA GLY A 13 3.32 -11.42 22.85
C GLY A 13 3.82 -12.64 23.60
N ASN A 14 5.14 -12.72 23.83
CA ASN A 14 5.74 -13.85 24.52
C ASN A 14 5.30 -13.87 26.00
N PRO A 15 4.65 -14.96 26.50
CA PRO A 15 4.16 -15.02 27.87
C PRO A 15 5.23 -14.75 28.92
N LYS A 16 6.46 -15.27 28.74
CA LYS A 16 7.57 -15.07 29.69
C LYS A 16 8.06 -13.63 29.73
N ASN A 17 7.94 -12.90 28.61
CA ASN A 17 8.33 -11.49 28.56
C ASN A 17 7.23 -10.61 29.17
N LEU A 18 5.96 -10.96 28.92
CA LEU A 18 4.80 -10.27 29.49
C LEU A 18 4.71 -10.47 31.00
N GLU A 19 4.95 -11.68 31.49
CA GLU A 19 5.04 -11.98 32.92
C GLU A 19 6.15 -11.18 33.60
N ARG A 20 7.35 -11.10 32.99
CA ARG A 20 8.46 -10.26 33.47
C ARG A 20 8.10 -8.77 33.49
N ALA A 21 7.23 -8.32 32.61
CA ALA A 21 6.71 -6.95 32.57
C ALA A 21 5.48 -6.72 33.48
N GLY A 22 5.09 -7.72 34.30
CA GLY A 22 4.00 -7.62 35.27
C GLY A 22 2.61 -8.00 34.73
N TYR A 23 2.51 -8.49 33.48
CA TYR A 23 1.26 -8.96 32.89
C TYR A 23 1.10 -10.47 33.10
N LYS A 24 0.28 -10.89 34.08
CA LYS A 24 -0.07 -12.30 34.32
C LYS A 24 -1.17 -12.75 33.36
N ASP A 25 -1.07 -13.99 32.86
CA ASP A 25 -2.07 -14.65 31.99
C ASP A 25 -2.38 -13.94 30.66
N LYS A 26 -1.51 -13.03 30.21
CA LYS A 26 -1.64 -12.30 28.94
C LYS A 26 -0.45 -12.64 28.07
N GLY A 27 -0.66 -13.41 27.01
CA GLY A 27 0.39 -13.77 26.05
C GLY A 27 0.03 -14.97 25.20
N GLY A 28 0.88 -15.30 24.23
CA GLY A 28 0.64 -16.37 23.28
C GLY A 28 -0.28 -15.95 22.14
N ASN A 29 -0.77 -16.94 21.40
CA ASN A 29 -1.75 -16.74 20.34
C ASN A 29 -3.16 -16.78 20.94
N ILE A 30 -4.01 -15.84 20.53
CA ILE A 30 -5.45 -15.89 20.80
C ILE A 30 -6.19 -16.09 19.48
N ALA A 31 -7.28 -16.84 19.49
CA ALA A 31 -8.12 -16.98 18.31
C ALA A 31 -8.71 -15.63 17.89
N TYR A 32 -8.70 -15.35 16.59
CA TYR A 32 -9.35 -14.18 16.02
C TYR A 32 -10.86 -14.44 15.84
N ASP A 33 -11.68 -13.51 16.32
CA ASP A 33 -13.11 -13.48 16.07
C ASP A 33 -13.48 -12.20 15.30
N PRO A 34 -13.91 -12.29 14.03
CA PRO A 34 -14.30 -11.13 13.25
C PRO A 34 -15.61 -10.49 13.71
N GLU A 35 -16.49 -11.23 14.40
CA GLU A 35 -17.76 -10.68 14.89
C GLU A 35 -17.55 -9.78 16.10
N PHE A 36 -16.59 -10.13 16.96
CA PHE A 36 -16.21 -9.33 18.13
C PHE A 36 -15.86 -7.88 17.77
N GLU A 37 -15.14 -7.68 16.65
CA GLU A 37 -14.74 -6.35 16.19
C GLU A 37 -15.94 -5.50 15.75
N CYS A 38 -16.96 -6.13 15.17
CA CYS A 38 -18.14 -5.44 14.67
C CYS A 38 -19.20 -5.15 15.73
N THR A 39 -19.24 -5.94 16.80
CA THR A 39 -20.17 -5.72 17.92
C THR A 39 -19.57 -4.83 19.02
N GLY A 40 -18.31 -4.38 18.85
CA GLY A 40 -17.58 -3.66 19.90
C GLY A 40 -17.39 -4.52 21.17
N GLY A 41 -17.32 -5.84 21.00
CA GLY A 41 -17.24 -6.81 22.08
C GLY A 41 -18.57 -7.20 22.73
N SER A 42 -19.72 -6.76 22.18
CA SER A 42 -21.02 -7.29 22.59
C SER A 42 -21.21 -8.73 22.12
N SER A 43 -21.93 -9.51 22.91
CA SER A 43 -22.37 -10.86 22.55
C SER A 43 -23.75 -10.89 21.88
N ASP A 44 -24.44 -9.75 21.80
CA ASP A 44 -25.70 -9.62 21.10
C ASP A 44 -25.44 -9.38 19.60
N PRO A 45 -25.87 -10.27 18.69
CA PRO A 45 -25.74 -10.07 17.25
C PRO A 45 -26.44 -8.81 16.73
N ASN A 46 -27.43 -8.27 17.46
CA ASN A 46 -28.11 -7.03 17.09
C ASN A 46 -27.25 -5.78 17.33
N ASP A 47 -26.20 -5.88 18.14
CA ASP A 47 -25.24 -4.79 18.39
C ASP A 47 -24.17 -4.70 17.28
N ARG A 48 -24.29 -5.51 16.23
CA ARG A 48 -23.40 -5.47 15.07
C ARG A 48 -23.51 -4.11 14.38
N GLN A 49 -22.49 -3.27 14.57
CA GLN A 49 -22.27 -2.02 13.85
C GLN A 49 -21.09 -2.16 12.87
N CYS A 50 -21.06 -3.29 12.16
CA CYS A 50 -20.02 -3.60 11.19
C CYS A 50 -19.87 -2.50 10.11
N PRO A 51 -18.69 -2.47 9.45
CA PRO A 51 -18.29 -1.59 8.33
C PRO A 51 -19.33 -1.34 7.23
N TYR A 52 -19.09 -0.30 6.40
CA TYR A 52 -19.87 0.04 5.20
C TYR A 52 -19.93 -1.13 4.19
N GLU A 53 -20.90 -2.02 4.35
CA GLU A 53 -21.10 -3.16 3.46
C GLU A 53 -21.25 -2.71 2.01
N THR A 54 -20.57 -3.41 1.10
CA THR A 54 -20.62 -3.15 -0.35
C THR A 54 -22.02 -3.40 -0.90
N LYS A 55 -22.59 -2.40 -1.59
CA LYS A 55 -23.90 -2.49 -2.24
C LYS A 55 -23.77 -2.31 -3.74
N GLU A 56 -24.76 -2.79 -4.50
CA GLU A 56 -24.83 -2.59 -5.95
C GLU A 56 -24.80 -1.11 -6.34
N SER A 57 -25.37 -0.23 -5.51
CA SER A 57 -25.35 1.22 -5.72
C SER A 57 -23.95 1.83 -5.71
N ASP A 58 -23.00 1.19 -5.02
CA ASP A 58 -21.63 1.70 -4.89
C ASP A 58 -20.82 1.39 -6.16
N ALA A 59 -21.10 0.25 -6.80
CA ALA A 59 -20.31 -0.30 -7.90
C ALA A 59 -20.41 0.46 -9.24
N MET A 60 -21.23 1.52 -9.33
CA MET A 60 -21.39 2.37 -10.53
C MET A 60 -21.69 1.59 -11.82
N GLY A 61 -22.49 0.52 -11.73
CA GLY A 61 -22.87 -0.32 -12.87
C GLY A 61 -21.88 -1.45 -13.20
N LEU A 62 -20.85 -1.64 -12.37
CA LEU A 62 -19.96 -2.81 -12.39
C LEU A 62 -20.43 -3.86 -11.38
N GLU A 63 -19.85 -5.05 -11.42
CA GLU A 63 -20.03 -6.07 -10.37
C GLU A 63 -19.52 -5.58 -9.02
N THR A 64 -20.18 -5.94 -7.93
CA THR A 64 -19.80 -5.51 -6.56
C THR A 64 -18.46 -6.06 -6.09
N THR A 65 -18.02 -7.18 -6.67
CA THR A 65 -16.72 -7.81 -6.41
C THR A 65 -15.92 -7.93 -7.69
N GLY A 66 -14.61 -8.16 -7.56
CA GLY A 66 -13.73 -8.46 -8.68
C GLY A 66 -13.23 -7.25 -9.45
N TRP A 67 -12.41 -7.55 -10.46
CA TRP A 67 -11.60 -6.56 -11.17
C TRP A 67 -12.13 -6.21 -12.58
N ASP A 68 -13.16 -6.90 -13.06
CA ASP A 68 -13.65 -6.65 -14.41
C ASP A 68 -14.24 -5.24 -14.57
N GLY A 69 -13.86 -4.60 -15.69
CA GLY A 69 -14.22 -3.22 -15.99
C GLY A 69 -13.49 -2.13 -15.17
N ARG A 70 -12.48 -2.50 -14.38
CA ARG A 70 -11.74 -1.58 -13.50
C ARG A 70 -10.25 -1.56 -13.84
N LEU A 71 -9.62 -0.41 -13.67
CA LEU A 71 -8.17 -0.26 -13.72
C LEU A 71 -7.56 -0.42 -12.31
N MET A 72 -6.25 -0.66 -12.27
CA MET A 72 -5.47 -0.61 -11.04
C MET A 72 -4.41 0.50 -11.14
N HIS A 73 -4.47 1.46 -10.23
CA HIS A 73 -3.54 2.59 -10.16
C HIS A 73 -2.54 2.40 -9.02
N LEU A 74 -1.24 2.51 -9.34
CA LEU A 74 -0.17 2.46 -8.34
C LEU A 74 0.48 3.82 -8.17
N ASN A 75 0.71 4.21 -6.92
CA ASN A 75 1.33 5.46 -6.50
C ASN A 75 2.68 5.15 -5.84
N MET A 76 3.76 5.55 -6.50
CA MET A 76 5.12 5.19 -6.13
C MET A 76 6.01 6.43 -5.98
N PRO A 77 6.17 6.98 -4.76
CA PRO A 77 7.20 7.98 -4.50
C PRO A 77 8.59 7.31 -4.58
N SER A 78 9.50 7.91 -5.35
CA SER A 78 10.86 7.41 -5.53
C SER A 78 11.87 8.53 -5.26
N PHE A 79 12.65 8.40 -4.19
CA PHE A 79 13.68 9.39 -3.84
C PHE A 79 15.06 8.82 -4.09
N ARG A 80 15.68 9.23 -5.21
CA ARG A 80 17.02 8.81 -5.64
C ARG A 80 17.24 7.30 -5.57
N ASP A 81 16.18 6.52 -5.81
CA ASP A 81 16.16 5.10 -5.54
C ASP A 81 16.52 4.30 -6.81
N PRO A 82 17.68 3.62 -6.84
CA PRO A 82 18.11 2.85 -8.01
C PRO A 82 17.27 1.59 -8.22
N LEU A 83 16.42 1.20 -7.27
CA LEU A 83 15.61 -0.02 -7.34
C LEU A 83 14.23 0.23 -7.98
N CYS A 84 13.85 1.48 -8.23
CA CYS A 84 12.60 1.84 -8.91
C CYS A 84 12.37 1.08 -10.24
N PRO A 85 13.36 0.97 -11.16
CA PRO A 85 13.23 0.17 -12.38
C PRO A 85 12.89 -1.29 -12.13
N ARG A 86 13.52 -1.90 -11.11
CA ARG A 86 13.34 -3.31 -10.76
C ARG A 86 11.94 -3.54 -10.17
N THR A 87 11.47 -2.60 -9.37
CA THR A 87 10.09 -2.63 -8.85
C THR A 87 9.08 -2.60 -9.98
N LEU A 88 9.24 -1.70 -10.96
CA LEU A 88 8.38 -1.66 -12.15
C LEU A 88 8.43 -2.97 -12.95
N LYS A 89 9.64 -3.54 -13.14
CA LYS A 89 9.83 -4.84 -13.78
C LYS A 89 8.96 -5.92 -13.11
N TYR A 90 9.14 -6.13 -11.81
CA TYR A 90 8.42 -7.19 -11.09
C TYR A 90 6.93 -6.94 -10.97
N LEU A 91 6.52 -5.68 -10.81
CA LEU A 91 5.12 -5.28 -10.81
C LEU A 91 4.40 -5.78 -12.08
N PHE A 92 4.96 -5.52 -13.27
CA PHE A 92 4.35 -5.92 -14.54
C PHE A 92 4.58 -7.39 -14.91
N THR A 93 5.80 -7.92 -14.71
CA THR A 93 6.13 -9.30 -15.12
C THR A 93 5.44 -10.35 -14.26
N LYS A 94 5.03 -9.99 -13.04
CA LYS A 94 4.34 -10.88 -12.10
C LYS A 94 2.84 -10.59 -11.99
N ALA A 95 2.31 -9.60 -12.72
CA ALA A 95 0.88 -9.32 -12.74
C ALA A 95 0.11 -10.32 -13.62
N LYS A 96 -1.12 -10.63 -13.23
CA LYS A 96 -2.09 -11.41 -14.02
C LYS A 96 -2.67 -10.57 -15.16
N ARG A 97 -2.97 -9.29 -14.89
CA ARG A 97 -3.60 -8.35 -15.84
C ARG A 97 -2.75 -7.08 -15.98
N PRO A 98 -1.50 -7.20 -16.47
CA PRO A 98 -0.56 -6.08 -16.55
C PRO A 98 -1.06 -4.92 -17.43
N ASN A 99 -1.94 -5.17 -18.40
CA ASN A 99 -2.52 -4.15 -19.28
C ASN A 99 -3.54 -3.23 -18.58
N ASP A 100 -4.08 -3.65 -17.43
CA ASP A 100 -5.07 -2.88 -16.66
C ASP A 100 -4.40 -2.02 -15.58
N ILE A 101 -3.07 -2.06 -15.50
CA ILE A 101 -2.29 -1.37 -14.48
C ILE A 101 -1.83 -0.01 -15.00
N ARG A 102 -1.85 1.02 -14.16
CA ARG A 102 -1.33 2.37 -14.40
C ARG A 102 -0.45 2.79 -13.24
N VAL A 103 0.80 3.18 -13.48
CA VAL A 103 1.76 3.49 -12.42
C VAL A 103 2.14 4.97 -12.47
N ARG A 104 2.00 5.67 -11.36
CA ARG A 104 2.48 7.04 -11.16
C ARG A 104 3.73 7.01 -10.31
N VAL A 105 4.85 7.40 -10.91
CA VAL A 105 6.14 7.49 -10.24
C VAL A 105 6.46 8.96 -10.01
N LEU A 106 6.54 9.38 -8.75
CA LEU A 106 7.17 10.67 -8.44
C LEU A 106 8.66 10.44 -8.30
N GLN A 107 9.42 10.79 -9.33
CA GLN A 107 10.86 10.58 -9.39
C GLN A 107 11.60 11.83 -8.88
N GLN A 108 12.25 11.71 -7.74
CA GLN A 108 12.99 12.79 -7.08
C GLN A 108 14.50 12.52 -7.22
N ASN A 109 15.08 12.92 -8.35
CA ASN A 109 16.45 12.55 -8.74
C ASN A 109 17.40 13.76 -8.82
N MET A 110 18.69 13.48 -8.74
CA MET A 110 19.76 14.36 -9.21
C MET A 110 20.15 13.98 -10.64
N ASP A 111 20.85 14.86 -11.36
CA ASP A 111 21.32 14.60 -12.74
C ASP A 111 22.22 13.35 -12.87
N VAL A 112 22.80 12.89 -11.77
CA VAL A 112 23.69 11.73 -11.70
C VAL A 112 22.97 10.41 -11.38
N ASP A 113 21.67 10.47 -11.06
CA ASP A 113 20.89 9.29 -10.70
C ASP A 113 20.20 8.72 -11.94
N ASP A 114 20.02 7.40 -11.97
CA ASP A 114 19.38 6.71 -13.09
C ASP A 114 17.88 7.07 -13.18
N ASP A 115 17.39 7.28 -14.41
CA ASP A 115 15.97 7.44 -14.66
C ASP A 115 15.23 6.10 -14.52
N CYS A 116 14.13 6.11 -13.77
CA CYS A 116 13.39 4.91 -13.42
C CYS A 116 12.76 4.25 -14.65
N LEU A 117 12.11 5.03 -15.52
CA LEU A 117 11.41 4.51 -16.69
C LEU A 117 12.41 4.07 -17.77
N GLU A 118 13.43 4.87 -18.06
CA GLU A 118 14.42 4.52 -19.08
C GLU A 118 15.23 3.28 -18.68
N THR A 119 15.56 3.14 -17.40
CA THR A 119 16.27 1.95 -16.90
C THR A 119 15.35 0.73 -16.86
N TYR A 120 14.05 0.90 -16.56
CA TYR A 120 13.05 -0.15 -16.69
C TYR A 120 12.97 -0.66 -18.14
N CYS A 121 12.91 0.25 -19.13
CA CYS A 121 12.89 -0.12 -20.54
C CYS A 121 14.12 -0.95 -20.93
N LYS A 122 15.33 -0.55 -20.50
CA LYS A 122 16.55 -1.33 -20.73
C LYS A 122 16.48 -2.72 -20.11
N MET A 123 15.98 -2.83 -18.88
CA MET A 123 15.79 -4.12 -18.20
C MET A 123 14.81 -5.03 -18.93
N MET A 124 13.73 -4.49 -19.49
CA MET A 124 12.75 -5.26 -20.25
C MET A 124 13.28 -5.69 -21.62
N ALA A 125 14.00 -4.82 -22.32
CA ALA A 125 14.69 -5.16 -23.57
C ALA A 125 15.68 -6.32 -23.38
N GLN A 126 16.49 -6.26 -22.32
CA GLN A 126 17.41 -7.35 -21.97
C GLN A 126 16.65 -8.64 -21.63
N LEU A 127 15.61 -8.58 -20.79
CA LEU A 127 14.82 -9.77 -20.44
C LEU A 127 14.21 -10.42 -21.69
N ARG A 128 13.78 -9.62 -22.66
CA ARG A 128 13.24 -10.11 -23.93
C ARG A 128 14.30 -10.80 -24.77
N GLU A 129 15.51 -10.25 -24.87
CA GLU A 129 16.63 -10.92 -25.54
C GLU A 129 16.96 -12.28 -24.91
N GLU A 130 16.86 -12.37 -23.58
CA GLU A 130 17.15 -13.60 -22.83
C GLU A 130 16.05 -14.67 -22.97
N THR A 131 14.78 -14.26 -23.08
CA THR A 131 13.62 -15.18 -23.00
C THR A 131 12.89 -15.38 -24.33
N GLY A 132 13.22 -14.59 -25.35
CA GLY A 132 12.57 -14.62 -26.66
C GLY A 132 11.25 -13.83 -26.74
N GLY A 133 10.81 -13.20 -25.65
CA GLY A 133 9.53 -12.47 -25.63
C GLY A 133 8.29 -13.37 -25.57
N GLY A 134 7.12 -12.74 -25.73
CA GLY A 134 5.85 -13.41 -26.03
C GLY A 134 4.73 -13.07 -25.06
N ASP A 135 5.04 -13.00 -23.77
CA ASP A 135 4.15 -12.52 -22.72
C ASP A 135 4.91 -11.56 -21.80
N THR A 136 4.19 -10.84 -20.94
CA THR A 136 4.77 -9.83 -20.05
C THR A 136 5.76 -10.39 -19.04
N SER A 137 5.57 -11.65 -18.61
CA SER A 137 6.51 -12.34 -17.71
C SER A 137 7.84 -12.69 -18.40
N LYS A 138 7.84 -12.78 -19.74
CA LYS A 138 8.98 -13.09 -20.59
C LYS A 138 9.48 -11.87 -21.37
N GLY A 139 9.49 -10.70 -20.76
CA GLY A 139 10.05 -9.50 -21.39
C GLY A 139 9.08 -8.74 -22.31
N GLY A 140 7.79 -9.06 -22.28
CA GLY A 140 6.75 -8.32 -23.02
C GLY A 140 6.31 -8.96 -24.34
N PRO A 141 5.29 -8.38 -24.99
CA PRO A 141 4.86 -8.79 -26.33
C PRO A 141 6.01 -8.73 -27.35
N ALA A 142 5.97 -9.63 -28.34
CA ALA A 142 6.96 -9.63 -29.40
C ALA A 142 6.93 -8.30 -30.18
N GLY A 143 8.11 -7.66 -30.32
CA GLY A 143 8.29 -6.41 -31.05
C GLY A 143 8.25 -5.13 -30.20
N GLU A 144 7.97 -5.23 -28.89
CA GLU A 144 7.96 -4.07 -28.00
C GLU A 144 9.26 -4.04 -27.17
N ASP A 145 10.07 -2.98 -27.33
CA ASP A 145 11.34 -2.83 -26.60
C ASP A 145 11.14 -2.37 -25.14
N CYS A 146 10.02 -1.69 -24.87
CA CYS A 146 9.65 -1.23 -23.54
C CYS A 146 8.16 -1.46 -23.30
N PRO A 147 7.75 -2.70 -22.94
CA PRO A 147 6.36 -3.02 -22.63
C PRO A 147 5.79 -2.08 -21.58
N HIS A 148 4.50 -1.72 -21.72
CA HIS A 148 3.75 -0.91 -20.74
C HIS A 148 4.27 0.52 -20.51
N ARG A 149 5.14 1.04 -21.39
CA ARG A 149 5.68 2.40 -21.25
C ARG A 149 4.59 3.46 -21.13
N ASP A 150 3.53 3.33 -21.92
CA ASP A 150 2.36 4.22 -21.94
C ASP A 150 1.48 4.13 -20.68
N GLN A 151 1.72 3.11 -19.84
CA GLN A 151 1.04 2.92 -18.57
C GLN A 151 1.80 3.53 -17.38
N ILE A 152 3.03 4.03 -17.60
CA ILE A 152 3.92 4.58 -16.57
C ILE A 152 4.01 6.10 -16.73
N PHE A 153 3.50 6.82 -15.74
CA PHE A 153 3.50 8.28 -15.68
C PHE A 153 4.57 8.74 -14.70
N VAL A 154 5.65 9.33 -15.23
CA VAL A 154 6.74 9.89 -14.40
C VAL A 154 6.47 11.37 -14.16
N HIS A 155 6.42 11.76 -12.89
CA HIS A 155 6.46 13.15 -12.44
C HIS A 155 7.87 13.42 -11.87
N PRO A 156 8.78 14.01 -12.68
CA PRO A 156 10.14 14.28 -12.23
C PRO A 156 10.22 15.58 -11.42
N ILE A 157 10.93 15.54 -10.31
CA ILE A 157 11.40 16.73 -9.59
C ILE A 157 12.88 16.59 -9.24
N SER A 158 13.57 17.71 -9.00
CA SER A 158 14.92 17.65 -8.47
C SER A 158 14.88 17.12 -7.03
N ALA A 159 15.81 16.22 -6.69
CA ALA A 159 15.99 15.77 -5.30
C ALA A 159 16.31 16.94 -4.33
N LYS A 160 16.79 18.09 -4.84
CA LYS A 160 16.97 19.33 -4.05
C LYS A 160 15.65 19.94 -3.58
N ASP A 161 14.56 19.68 -4.30
CA ASP A 161 13.22 20.16 -3.99
C ASP A 161 12.37 19.11 -3.24
N ALA A 162 12.93 17.92 -3.00
CA ALA A 162 12.29 16.91 -2.17
C ALA A 162 12.08 17.42 -0.74
N ALA A 163 10.98 17.00 -0.12
CA ALA A 163 10.59 17.43 1.21
C ALA A 163 9.93 16.31 2.03
N GLY A 164 10.40 15.07 1.86
CA GLY A 164 9.92 13.91 2.60
C GLY A 164 8.73 13.17 1.95
N PRO A 165 8.28 12.06 2.57
CA PRO A 165 7.32 11.13 1.97
C PRO A 165 5.93 11.73 1.79
N THR A 166 5.44 12.51 2.75
CA THR A 166 4.12 13.15 2.66
C THR A 166 4.04 14.15 1.51
N TYR A 167 5.06 14.97 1.33
CA TYR A 167 5.15 15.88 0.18
C TYR A 167 5.12 15.09 -1.14
N ALA A 168 5.90 14.03 -1.22
CA ALA A 168 5.96 13.20 -2.42
C ALA A 168 4.62 12.51 -2.74
N ARG A 169 4.03 11.82 -1.76
CA ARG A 169 2.72 11.17 -1.92
C ARG A 169 1.61 12.20 -2.17
N GLY A 170 1.71 13.39 -1.58
CA GLY A 170 0.77 14.49 -1.81
C GLY A 170 0.81 15.03 -3.24
N LEU A 171 1.99 15.17 -3.85
CA LEU A 171 2.13 15.50 -5.27
C LEU A 171 1.52 14.41 -6.16
N ILE A 172 1.74 13.13 -5.85
CA ILE A 172 1.08 12.03 -6.57
C ILE A 172 -0.45 12.12 -6.42
N GLY A 173 -0.96 12.48 -5.24
CA GLY A 173 -2.39 12.73 -5.02
C GLY A 173 -2.94 13.83 -5.94
N GLN A 174 -2.18 14.90 -6.17
CA GLN A 174 -2.56 15.94 -7.15
C GLN A 174 -2.61 15.38 -8.58
N ASP A 175 -1.64 14.56 -8.98
CA ASP A 175 -1.63 13.91 -10.30
C ASP A 175 -2.82 12.95 -10.47
N MET A 176 -3.21 12.26 -9.40
CA MET A 176 -4.41 11.42 -9.41
C MET A 176 -5.68 12.25 -9.61
N HIS A 177 -5.83 13.37 -8.89
CA HIS A 177 -6.97 14.26 -9.08
C HIS A 177 -7.02 14.84 -10.49
N ALA A 178 -5.86 15.20 -11.06
CA ALA A 178 -5.78 15.68 -12.43
C ALA A 178 -6.19 14.59 -13.45
N ALA A 179 -5.85 13.33 -13.19
CA ALA A 179 -6.27 12.20 -14.02
C ALA A 179 -7.77 11.89 -13.85
N TYR A 180 -8.28 11.94 -12.62
CA TYR A 180 -9.71 11.79 -12.32
C TYR A 180 -10.55 12.84 -13.07
N ALA A 181 -10.14 14.11 -13.04
CA ALA A 181 -10.81 15.19 -13.77
C ALA A 181 -10.83 15.00 -15.29
N LYS A 182 -9.98 14.13 -15.83
CA LYS A 182 -9.90 13.77 -17.25
C LYS A 182 -10.51 12.39 -17.54
N ASN A 183 -11.26 11.81 -16.60
CA ASN A 183 -11.83 10.47 -16.67
C ASN A 183 -10.79 9.35 -16.87
N GLY A 184 -9.54 9.57 -16.44
CA GLY A 184 -8.46 8.59 -16.47
C GLY A 184 -8.33 7.75 -15.19
N ILE A 185 -9.17 8.04 -14.19
CA ILE A 185 -9.38 7.25 -12.98
C ILE A 185 -10.87 7.25 -12.70
N SER A 186 -11.45 6.10 -12.38
CA SER A 186 -12.78 5.96 -11.80
C SER A 186 -12.67 5.83 -10.27
N PRO A 187 -13.62 6.39 -9.48
CA PRO A 187 -13.66 6.13 -8.03
C PRO A 187 -13.77 4.64 -7.69
N GLN A 188 -14.28 3.83 -8.62
CA GLN A 188 -14.47 2.38 -8.51
C GLN A 188 -13.28 1.54 -9.00
N ASP A 189 -12.24 2.18 -9.55
CA ASP A 189 -10.96 1.52 -9.83
C ASP A 189 -10.27 1.11 -8.52
N PHE A 190 -9.24 0.28 -8.61
CA PHE A 190 -8.39 -0.05 -7.46
C PHE A 190 -7.17 0.86 -7.42
N CYS A 191 -6.80 1.30 -6.23
CA CYS A 191 -5.65 2.15 -5.99
C CYS A 191 -4.74 1.53 -4.93
N MET A 192 -3.44 1.53 -5.21
CA MET A 192 -2.40 1.07 -4.31
C MET A 192 -1.32 2.14 -4.13
N SER A 193 -0.96 2.45 -2.89
CA SER A 193 0.26 3.18 -2.59
C SER A 193 1.27 2.26 -1.92
N THR A 194 2.52 2.36 -2.38
CA THR A 194 3.65 1.50 -1.97
C THR A 194 4.96 2.29 -2.14
N ASP A 195 6.09 1.70 -1.77
CA ASP A 195 7.42 2.29 -1.97
C ASP A 195 8.03 1.91 -3.34
N SER A 196 9.20 2.46 -3.68
CA SER A 196 9.86 2.24 -4.98
C SER A 196 10.86 1.08 -5.03
N HIS A 197 10.98 0.28 -3.97
CA HIS A 197 11.91 -0.86 -3.87
C HIS A 197 11.19 -2.11 -3.38
N MET A 198 10.21 -2.54 -4.17
CA MET A 198 9.33 -3.64 -3.83
C MET A 198 9.58 -4.85 -4.72
N ASP A 199 9.11 -6.00 -4.24
CA ASP A 199 8.88 -7.19 -5.04
C ASP A 199 7.45 -7.71 -4.79
N PHE A 200 6.98 -8.56 -5.70
CA PHE A 200 5.61 -9.04 -5.73
C PHE A 200 5.57 -10.56 -5.86
N GLU A 201 4.52 -11.16 -5.34
CA GLU A 201 4.15 -12.55 -5.64
C GLU A 201 3.64 -12.65 -7.09
N PRO A 202 3.74 -13.82 -7.76
CA PRO A 202 3.04 -14.06 -9.01
C PRO A 202 1.52 -13.84 -8.84
N GLU A 203 0.89 -13.20 -9.81
CA GLU A 203 -0.54 -12.85 -9.82
C GLU A 203 -0.96 -11.99 -8.60
N TRP A 204 -0.04 -11.17 -8.07
CA TRP A 204 -0.28 -10.35 -6.89
C TRP A 204 -1.50 -9.44 -7.02
N ASP A 205 -1.76 -8.93 -8.21
CA ASP A 205 -2.82 -7.98 -8.56
C ASP A 205 -4.21 -8.59 -8.39
N GLU A 206 -4.45 -9.76 -8.98
CA GLU A 206 -5.68 -10.53 -8.79
C GLU A 206 -5.84 -10.98 -7.33
N LYS A 207 -4.74 -11.41 -6.69
CA LYS A 207 -4.73 -11.81 -5.29
C LYS A 207 -5.08 -10.64 -4.34
N MET A 208 -4.62 -9.42 -4.62
CA MET A 208 -4.95 -8.23 -3.84
C MET A 208 -6.42 -7.83 -3.98
N VAL A 209 -6.98 -7.90 -5.19
CA VAL A 209 -8.43 -7.66 -5.41
C VAL A 209 -9.27 -8.69 -4.68
N ASN A 210 -8.96 -9.98 -4.84
CA ASN A 210 -9.67 -11.05 -4.15
C ASN A 210 -9.60 -10.93 -2.61
N MET A 211 -8.46 -10.44 -2.09
CA MET A 211 -8.32 -10.15 -0.67
C MET A 211 -9.21 -8.97 -0.23
N TRP A 212 -9.27 -7.90 -1.02
CA TRP A 212 -10.11 -6.74 -0.72
C TRP A 212 -11.59 -7.12 -0.69
N ASP A 213 -12.05 -7.94 -1.64
CA ASP A 213 -13.44 -8.44 -1.68
C ASP A 213 -13.81 -9.23 -0.40
N GLN A 214 -12.86 -9.92 0.23
CA GLN A 214 -13.08 -10.66 1.49
C GLN A 214 -13.33 -9.74 2.69
N ALA A 215 -12.95 -8.46 2.61
CA ALA A 215 -13.26 -7.48 3.66
C ALA A 215 -14.77 -7.15 3.71
N LYS A 216 -15.48 -7.33 2.58
CA LYS A 216 -16.92 -7.05 2.41
C LYS A 216 -17.30 -5.64 2.88
N ASN A 217 -16.45 -4.67 2.56
CA ASN A 217 -16.60 -3.27 2.96
C ASN A 217 -16.12 -2.38 1.82
N GLU A 218 -17.02 -1.55 1.29
CA GLU A 218 -16.72 -0.62 0.19
C GLU A 218 -15.66 0.41 0.60
N TYR A 219 -15.58 0.75 1.87
CA TYR A 219 -14.64 1.72 2.44
C TYR A 219 -13.42 1.03 3.07
N ALA A 220 -13.11 -0.21 2.69
CA ALA A 220 -11.94 -0.92 3.18
C ALA A 220 -10.63 -0.38 2.60
N VAL A 221 -9.64 -0.20 3.48
CA VAL A 221 -8.24 0.05 3.15
C VAL A 221 -7.39 -1.08 3.72
N LEU A 222 -6.85 -1.94 2.86
CA LEU A 222 -5.88 -2.96 3.27
C LEU A 222 -4.53 -2.27 3.49
N SER A 223 -3.98 -2.32 4.70
CA SER A 223 -2.72 -1.65 5.02
C SER A 223 -1.93 -2.34 6.13
N THR A 224 -0.61 -2.39 5.95
CA THR A 224 0.34 -2.95 6.92
C THR A 224 1.78 -2.54 6.56
N TYR A 225 2.71 -2.81 7.47
CA TYR A 225 4.11 -3.03 7.07
C TYR A 225 4.23 -4.37 6.35
N VAL A 226 4.97 -4.40 5.25
CA VAL A 226 5.14 -5.61 4.46
C VAL A 226 6.38 -6.40 4.88
N ALA A 227 6.41 -7.68 4.53
CA ALA A 227 7.58 -8.52 4.77
C ALA A 227 8.76 -8.11 3.88
N ASN A 228 9.96 -8.55 4.27
CA ASN A 228 11.16 -8.39 3.45
C ASN A 228 11.12 -9.37 2.26
N ILE A 229 11.71 -8.99 1.12
CA ILE A 229 11.74 -9.80 -0.11
C ILE A 229 12.39 -11.18 0.07
N ASP A 230 13.23 -11.38 1.09
CA ASP A 230 13.79 -12.69 1.43
C ASP A 230 12.71 -13.69 1.90
N GLN A 231 11.53 -13.20 2.29
CA GLN A 231 10.38 -14.00 2.69
C GLN A 231 9.41 -14.28 1.52
N LEU A 232 9.75 -13.91 0.29
CA LEU A 232 8.95 -14.22 -0.90
C LEU A 232 8.71 -15.73 -1.02
N GLY A 233 7.46 -16.15 -1.15
CA GLY A 233 7.04 -17.54 -1.21
C GLY A 233 7.26 -18.35 0.08
N GLN A 234 7.65 -17.72 1.20
CA GLN A 234 7.95 -18.42 2.44
C GLN A 234 6.78 -18.42 3.42
N ASN A 235 6.53 -19.60 4.00
CA ASN A 235 5.73 -19.75 5.20
C ASN A 235 6.67 -19.89 6.39
N LEU A 236 7.00 -18.77 7.03
CA LEU A 236 7.85 -18.77 8.22
C LEU A 236 7.23 -19.71 9.27
N ASN A 237 7.97 -20.73 9.70
CA ASN A 237 7.53 -21.73 10.67
C ASN A 237 6.25 -22.51 10.28
N GLY A 238 5.96 -22.64 8.97
CA GLY A 238 4.78 -23.36 8.49
C GLY A 238 3.45 -22.63 8.74
N VAL A 239 3.51 -21.34 9.09
CA VAL A 239 2.34 -20.49 9.28
C VAL A 239 2.44 -19.25 8.38
N HIS A 240 1.28 -18.71 8.00
CA HIS A 240 1.22 -17.43 7.30
C HIS A 240 1.17 -16.30 8.33
N GLU A 241 2.25 -15.53 8.41
CA GLU A 241 2.37 -14.41 9.33
C GLU A 241 2.21 -13.08 8.58
N VAL A 242 1.42 -12.17 9.15
CA VAL A 242 1.27 -10.80 8.66
C VAL A 242 1.49 -9.84 9.83
N PRO A 243 2.29 -8.77 9.65
CA PRO A 243 2.37 -7.72 10.66
C PRO A 243 0.97 -7.12 10.92
N HIS A 244 0.57 -7.05 12.18
CA HIS A 244 -0.69 -6.46 12.61
C HIS A 244 -0.43 -5.16 13.35
N LEU A 245 -0.77 -4.04 12.71
CA LEU A 245 -0.63 -2.70 13.30
C LEU A 245 -1.72 -2.49 14.36
N CYS A 246 -1.32 -2.27 15.61
CA CYS A 246 -2.28 -2.14 16.73
C CYS A 246 -1.80 -1.26 17.89
N MET A 247 -0.66 -0.57 17.74
CA MET A 247 -0.09 0.24 18.81
C MET A 247 0.42 1.58 18.30
N ILE A 248 0.06 2.62 19.04
CA ILE A 248 0.59 3.97 18.87
C ILE A 248 1.35 4.41 20.12
N THR A 249 2.30 5.32 19.95
CA THR A 249 2.96 6.03 21.04
C THR A 249 2.92 7.53 20.76
N PHE A 250 2.78 8.31 21.82
CA PHE A 250 2.88 9.77 21.76
C PHE A 250 4.35 10.17 21.99
N THR A 251 4.98 10.77 20.98
CA THR A 251 6.28 11.44 21.08
C THR A 251 6.09 12.93 20.82
N SER A 252 6.99 13.59 20.08
CA SER A 252 6.69 14.89 19.48
C SER A 252 5.58 14.81 18.42
N GLN A 253 5.33 13.60 17.89
CA GLN A 253 4.24 13.25 16.99
C GLN A 253 3.59 11.94 17.44
N VAL A 254 2.39 11.61 16.94
CA VAL A 254 1.78 10.30 17.20
C VAL A 254 2.34 9.29 16.20
N ARG A 255 3.00 8.25 16.70
CA ARG A 255 3.70 7.26 15.87
C ARG A 255 3.08 5.88 16.02
N THR A 256 2.93 5.15 14.92
CA THR A 256 2.74 3.69 14.94
C THR A 256 4.03 3.04 15.42
N THR A 257 4.02 2.43 16.62
CA THR A 257 5.26 2.05 17.33
C THR A 257 5.57 0.57 17.26
N ALA A 258 4.55 -0.29 17.13
CA ALA A 258 4.78 -1.73 17.14
C ALA A 258 3.71 -2.47 16.34
N THR A 259 4.15 -3.61 15.80
CA THR A 259 3.27 -4.60 15.22
C THR A 259 3.13 -5.78 16.19
N LYS A 260 1.96 -6.38 16.22
CA LYS A 260 1.81 -7.79 16.61
C LYS A 260 1.91 -8.65 15.36
N CYS A 261 1.83 -9.96 15.54
CA CYS A 261 1.75 -10.90 14.43
C CYS A 261 0.32 -11.44 14.34
N ALA A 262 -0.30 -11.33 13.17
CA ALA A 262 -1.51 -12.08 12.84
C ALA A 262 -1.10 -13.35 12.08
N ARG A 263 -1.71 -14.49 12.43
CA ARG A 263 -1.33 -15.81 11.95
C ARG A 263 -2.50 -16.52 11.31
N ASN A 264 -2.27 -17.11 10.14
CA ASN A 264 -3.22 -17.97 9.43
C ASN A 264 -4.61 -17.34 9.28
N LEU A 265 -4.67 -16.01 9.12
CA LEU A 265 -5.93 -15.32 8.89
C LEU A 265 -6.61 -15.88 7.64
N VAL A 266 -7.90 -16.14 7.69
CA VAL A 266 -8.64 -16.61 6.50
C VAL A 266 -9.17 -15.46 5.66
N LYS A 267 -9.32 -14.27 6.26
CA LYS A 267 -9.79 -13.02 5.63
C LYS A 267 -9.12 -11.81 6.30
N PRO A 268 -9.12 -10.62 5.65
CA PRO A 268 -8.57 -9.42 6.27
C PRO A 268 -9.18 -9.14 7.64
N LYS A 269 -8.35 -8.68 8.57
CA LYS A 269 -8.75 -8.35 9.94
C LYS A 269 -8.89 -6.84 10.09
N LEU A 270 -10.05 -6.38 10.58
CA LEU A 270 -10.24 -4.98 10.96
C LEU A 270 -9.21 -4.56 12.02
N THR A 271 -8.57 -3.42 11.82
CA THR A 271 -7.65 -2.80 12.80
C THR A 271 -8.36 -1.71 13.58
N ASN A 272 -7.77 -1.28 14.69
CA ASN A 272 -8.23 -0.12 15.46
C ASN A 272 -7.81 1.20 14.77
N ALA A 273 -8.15 1.34 13.48
CA ALA A 273 -7.80 2.47 12.63
C ALA A 273 -6.30 2.82 12.65
N VAL A 274 -5.43 1.82 12.53
CA VAL A 274 -3.98 2.00 12.38
C VAL A 274 -3.57 1.65 10.95
N TRP A 275 -2.88 2.57 10.29
CA TRP A 275 -2.43 2.47 8.89
C TRP A 275 -0.90 2.47 8.84
N GLY A 276 -0.32 1.83 7.81
CA GLY A 276 1.11 1.80 7.55
C GLY A 276 1.43 2.18 6.11
N ALA A 277 2.50 2.94 5.90
CA ALA A 277 2.81 3.53 4.59
C ALA A 277 3.35 2.53 3.55
N GLY A 278 3.90 1.40 4.00
CA GLY A 278 4.53 0.41 3.12
C GLY A 278 3.55 -0.32 2.19
N LEU A 279 2.27 -0.38 2.55
CA LEU A 279 1.18 -0.89 1.70
C LEU A 279 -0.13 -0.21 2.07
N SER A 280 -0.83 0.33 1.06
CA SER A 280 -2.19 0.85 1.19
C SER A 280 -2.97 0.51 -0.07
N PHE A 281 -3.89 -0.45 -0.01
CA PHE A 281 -4.71 -0.92 -1.14
C PHE A 281 -6.20 -0.75 -0.86
N SER A 282 -6.93 -0.13 -1.80
CA SER A 282 -8.35 0.21 -1.64
C SER A 282 -9.00 0.52 -3.00
N LYS A 283 -10.30 0.81 -3.01
CA LYS A 283 -10.92 1.53 -4.13
C LYS A 283 -10.36 2.94 -4.24
N CYS A 284 -10.25 3.47 -5.45
CA CYS A 284 -9.65 4.77 -5.72
C CYS A 284 -10.40 5.95 -5.08
N HIS A 285 -11.68 5.79 -4.74
CA HIS A 285 -12.38 6.81 -3.96
C HIS A 285 -11.71 7.11 -2.62
N ALA A 286 -10.96 6.17 -2.02
CA ALA A 286 -10.18 6.40 -0.80
C ALA A 286 -9.08 7.46 -1.02
N GLU A 287 -8.25 7.26 -2.04
CA GLU A 287 -7.15 8.18 -2.37
C GLU A 287 -7.65 9.51 -2.91
N LEU A 288 -8.80 9.53 -3.62
CA LEU A 288 -9.42 10.75 -4.14
C LEU A 288 -10.14 11.57 -3.06
N LYS A 289 -10.82 10.95 -2.09
CA LYS A 289 -11.51 11.68 -1.02
C LYS A 289 -10.55 12.11 0.08
N VAL A 290 -9.56 11.26 0.36
CA VAL A 290 -8.55 11.49 1.37
C VAL A 290 -7.21 11.44 0.66
N PRO A 291 -6.69 12.52 0.07
CA PRO A 291 -5.32 12.53 -0.46
C PRO A 291 -4.30 12.77 0.67
N VAL A 292 -3.06 12.29 0.52
CA VAL A 292 -1.97 12.66 1.43
C VAL A 292 -1.77 14.18 1.36
N ASP A 293 -1.56 14.84 2.51
CA ASP A 293 -1.41 16.29 2.56
C ASP A 293 -0.04 16.72 2.01
N PRO A 294 0.04 17.48 0.89
CA PRO A 294 1.31 17.97 0.37
C PRO A 294 1.90 19.10 1.23
N HIS A 295 1.16 19.64 2.21
CA HIS A 295 1.59 20.76 3.06
C HIS A 295 2.23 20.31 4.38
N THR A 296 2.66 19.06 4.49
CA THR A 296 3.38 18.52 5.65
C THR A 296 4.86 18.18 5.37
N PRO A 297 5.65 19.08 4.77
CA PRO A 297 7.03 18.79 4.39
C PRO A 297 7.88 18.41 5.62
N GLY A 298 8.74 17.42 5.45
CA GLY A 298 9.63 16.90 6.48
C GLY A 298 8.95 15.98 7.51
N ILE A 299 7.62 15.80 7.43
CA ILE A 299 6.93 14.81 8.28
C ILE A 299 7.20 13.42 7.72
N PHE A 300 7.97 12.65 8.48
CA PHE A 300 8.18 11.21 8.32
C PHE A 300 7.53 10.48 9.50
N ASP A 301 8.03 10.74 10.71
CA ASP A 301 7.36 10.29 11.94
C ASP A 301 6.03 11.04 12.11
N GLY A 302 4.93 10.30 12.10
CA GLY A 302 3.57 10.82 12.28
C GLY A 302 2.70 10.86 11.03
N GLU A 303 3.27 10.64 9.83
CA GLU A 303 2.46 10.59 8.60
C GLU A 303 1.40 9.50 8.66
N GLU A 304 1.75 8.36 9.28
CA GLU A 304 0.89 7.19 9.33
C GLU A 304 -0.35 7.43 10.18
N PHE A 305 -0.18 8.07 11.35
CA PHE A 305 -1.29 8.44 12.20
C PHE A 305 -2.14 9.55 11.55
N ASN A 306 -1.52 10.55 10.93
CA ASN A 306 -2.25 11.59 10.19
C ASN A 306 -3.15 10.96 9.12
N ARG A 307 -2.60 10.01 8.35
CA ARG A 307 -3.33 9.29 7.32
C ARG A 307 -4.47 8.48 7.90
N ALA A 308 -4.20 7.71 8.94
CA ALA A 308 -5.19 6.84 9.59
C ALA A 308 -6.37 7.63 10.19
N ALA A 309 -6.09 8.74 10.88
CA ALA A 309 -7.12 9.60 11.47
C ALA A 309 -8.03 10.22 10.40
N ARG A 310 -7.45 10.61 9.25
CA ARG A 310 -8.23 11.16 8.13
C ARG A 310 -9.07 10.09 7.43
N PHE A 311 -8.56 8.87 7.27
CA PHE A 311 -9.37 7.75 6.78
C PHE A 311 -10.56 7.47 7.71
N PHE A 312 -10.28 7.30 9.01
CA PHE A 312 -11.31 7.01 10.00
C PHE A 312 -12.42 8.07 10.04
N THR A 313 -12.05 9.36 10.03
CA THR A 313 -13.02 10.46 10.04
C THR A 313 -13.80 10.65 8.74
N TYR A 314 -13.36 10.02 7.65
CA TYR A 314 -14.09 9.94 6.38
C TYR A 314 -14.87 8.63 6.21
N GLY A 315 -14.92 7.79 7.24
CA GLY A 315 -15.66 6.52 7.24
C GLY A 315 -14.91 5.34 6.64
N TYR A 316 -13.59 5.45 6.45
CA TYR A 316 -12.77 4.33 5.98
C TYR A 316 -12.24 3.49 7.13
N ASP A 317 -12.29 2.17 6.91
CA ASP A 317 -11.84 1.17 7.85
C ASP A 317 -10.52 0.56 7.36
N VAL A 318 -9.54 0.49 8.25
CA VAL A 318 -8.23 -0.07 7.91
C VAL A 318 -8.19 -1.54 8.32
N TYR A 319 -7.70 -2.39 7.42
CA TYR A 319 -7.59 -3.83 7.63
C TYR A 319 -6.16 -4.31 7.50
N THR A 320 -5.75 -5.21 8.39
CA THR A 320 -4.57 -6.03 8.22
C THR A 320 -4.86 -7.08 7.14
N PRO A 321 -4.03 -7.17 6.08
CA PRO A 321 -4.09 -8.24 5.08
C PRO A 321 -4.09 -9.63 5.73
N ASN A 322 -4.77 -10.61 5.11
CA ASN A 322 -4.64 -12.00 5.56
C ASN A 322 -3.37 -12.68 5.03
N ARG A 323 -2.76 -12.14 3.98
CA ARG A 323 -1.51 -12.63 3.37
C ARG A 323 -0.64 -11.46 2.93
N VAL A 324 0.64 -11.72 2.70
CA VAL A 324 1.59 -10.75 2.14
C VAL A 324 1.82 -11.11 0.67
N TYR A 325 1.44 -10.22 -0.25
CA TYR A 325 1.67 -10.39 -1.71
C TYR A 325 2.57 -9.31 -2.31
N VAL A 326 2.87 -8.27 -1.51
CA VAL A 326 3.78 -7.17 -1.83
C VAL A 326 4.84 -7.16 -0.73
N LEU A 327 6.11 -7.10 -1.11
CA LEU A 327 7.25 -7.24 -0.22
C LEU A 327 8.26 -6.13 -0.46
N HIS A 328 9.05 -5.79 0.55
CA HIS A 328 9.94 -4.64 0.55
C HIS A 328 11.41 -5.06 0.61
N ASP A 329 12.26 -4.47 -0.23
CA ASP A 329 13.71 -4.71 -0.20
C ASP A 329 14.36 -3.84 0.88
N TYR A 330 14.32 -4.30 2.13
CA TYR A 330 14.93 -3.58 3.25
C TYR A 330 16.46 -3.52 3.15
N HIS A 331 17.11 -4.53 2.59
CA HIS A 331 18.57 -4.58 2.53
C HIS A 331 19.11 -3.70 1.40
N GLY A 332 18.55 -3.78 0.19
CA GLY A 332 18.98 -3.00 -0.97
C GLY A 332 18.74 -1.50 -0.82
N SER A 333 17.63 -1.11 -0.18
CA SER A 333 17.27 0.30 0.02
C SER A 333 18.06 0.95 1.17
N GLN A 334 18.01 0.37 2.37
CA GLN A 334 18.51 1.03 3.59
C GLN A 334 20.03 1.14 3.68
N HIS A 335 20.79 0.37 2.90
CA HIS A 335 22.25 0.47 2.85
C HIS A 335 22.75 1.52 1.84
N ASN A 336 21.87 2.16 1.07
CA ASN A 336 22.26 3.21 0.12
C ASN A 336 22.22 4.60 0.77
N PRO A 337 23.37 5.23 1.09
CA PRO A 337 23.42 6.52 1.76
C PRO A 337 22.81 7.67 0.95
N LYS A 338 22.57 7.49 -0.36
CA LYS A 338 21.88 8.49 -1.20
C LYS A 338 20.38 8.59 -0.89
N THR A 339 19.79 7.55 -0.30
CA THR A 339 18.35 7.41 -0.07
C THR A 339 17.91 7.78 1.35
N SER A 340 18.85 8.04 2.26
CA SER A 340 18.59 8.20 3.69
C SER A 340 18.53 9.65 4.19
N SER A 341 18.69 10.64 3.31
CA SER A 341 18.55 12.06 3.66
C SER A 341 17.95 12.88 2.53
N TRP A 342 16.81 13.50 2.81
CA TRP A 342 16.11 14.44 1.91
C TRP A 342 16.43 15.89 2.28
N GLY A 343 16.27 16.80 1.31
CA GLY A 343 16.41 18.23 1.53
C GLY A 343 15.29 18.82 2.39
N THR A 344 15.46 20.08 2.81
CA THR A 344 14.43 20.86 3.53
C THR A 344 13.41 21.53 2.59
N GLY A 345 13.50 21.29 1.27
CA GLY A 345 12.71 21.96 0.24
C GLY A 345 12.99 23.48 0.13
N ASN A 346 12.99 24.03 -1.08
CA ASN A 346 13.00 25.49 -1.30
C ASN A 346 11.63 26.13 -1.01
N LEU A 347 11.03 25.81 0.14
CA LEU A 347 9.66 26.21 0.49
C LEU A 347 9.54 27.71 0.87
N GLY A 348 10.67 28.42 0.95
CA GLY A 348 10.71 29.86 1.30
C GLY A 348 10.36 30.86 0.20
N LYS A 349 9.95 30.44 -1.02
CA LYS A 349 9.72 31.39 -2.14
C LYS A 349 8.48 31.15 -3.03
N ARG A 350 7.60 30.19 -2.72
CA ARG A 350 6.35 30.02 -3.49
C ARG A 350 5.20 30.79 -2.83
N THR A 351 5.06 32.06 -3.18
CA THR A 351 3.79 32.79 -2.99
C THR A 351 2.75 32.21 -3.94
N TYR A 352 1.97 31.22 -3.48
CA TYR A 352 0.76 30.83 -4.17
C TYR A 352 -0.25 31.97 -4.03
N LYS A 353 -0.42 32.75 -5.10
CA LYS A 353 -1.61 33.61 -5.24
C LYS A 353 -2.81 32.68 -5.33
N MET A 354 -3.61 32.59 -4.27
CA MET A 354 -4.95 32.06 -4.38
C MET A 354 -5.70 32.94 -5.39
N HIS A 355 -6.11 32.36 -6.52
CA HIS A 355 -7.18 32.93 -7.30
C HIS A 355 -8.47 32.67 -6.54
N THR A 356 -8.94 33.68 -5.81
CA THR A 356 -10.35 33.77 -5.43
C THR A 356 -11.11 34.10 -6.71
N THR A 357 -11.91 33.15 -7.20
CA THR A 357 -13.00 33.45 -8.12
C THR A 357 -14.23 33.78 -7.28
N ASP A 358 -14.84 34.92 -7.61
CA ASP A 358 -16.06 35.48 -7.01
C ASP A 358 -17.26 34.54 -7.04
#